data_AF-A0AA96VAA2-F1
#
_entry.id   AF-A0AA96VAA2-F1
#
_cell.length_a   1.000
_cell.length_b   1.000
_cell.length_c   1.000
_cell.angle_alpha   90.00
_cell.angle_beta   90.00
_cell.angle_gamma   90.00
#
_symmetry.space_group_name_H-M   'P 1'
#
loop_
_entity.id
_entity.type
_entity.pdbx_description
1 polymer ?
#
loop_
_entity_poly.entity_id
_entity_poly.type
_entity_poly.pdbx_seq_one_letter_code
_entity_poly.pdbx_strand_id
1 'polypeptide(L)'
;MAQKYCTNCGEQLKEYAIVCSSCGTPVKRQERTENTQQSDRNAEQFEETYTGETAYAEQVFEEDIPRTAPKEKNTFFAIILSFFIPGLGQVYNGNFWKGIAFMIGVPLGTLFLIIPGLAIWLWNMYDAYTDADKVNKGELPYKEPTFWEIIIFLLLPIIIWLLIAFLIIMFFFIITGVALFAF
;
A
#
# COMPACT_ATOMS: atom_id res chain seq x y z
N MET A 1 -31.65 2.57 -5.41
CA MET A 1 -31.03 2.05 -4.19
C MET A 1 -31.86 2.53 -3.01
N ALA A 2 -32.40 1.65 -2.18
CA ALA A 2 -33.21 2.05 -1.03
C ALA A 2 -32.27 2.54 0.09
N GLN A 3 -32.34 3.82 0.43
CA GLN A 3 -31.55 4.41 1.52
C GLN A 3 -32.12 3.90 2.85
N LYS A 4 -31.27 3.30 3.71
CA LYS A 4 -31.64 2.86 5.05
C LYS A 4 -31.14 3.88 6.09
N TYR A 5 -31.90 4.05 7.17
CA TYR A 5 -31.58 4.99 8.25
C TYR A 5 -31.40 4.22 9.56
N CYS A 6 -30.53 4.72 10.45
CA CYS A 6 -30.29 4.14 11.76
C CYS A 6 -31.52 4.29 12.66
N THR A 7 -31.98 3.20 13.28
CA THR A 7 -33.14 3.21 14.18
C THR A 7 -32.86 3.85 15.54
N ASN A 8 -31.59 4.13 15.87
CA ASN A 8 -31.21 4.76 17.13
C ASN A 8 -31.01 6.29 17.01
N CYS A 9 -30.26 6.77 16.01
CA CYS A 9 -29.93 8.19 15.87
C CYS A 9 -30.44 8.87 14.59
N GLY A 10 -31.04 8.13 13.65
CA GLY A 10 -31.60 8.68 12.42
C GLY A 10 -30.60 8.99 11.30
N GLU A 11 -29.30 8.70 11.48
CA GLU A 11 -28.27 8.90 10.44
C GLU A 11 -28.46 7.96 9.24
N GLN A 12 -28.10 8.39 8.03
CA GLN A 12 -28.11 7.53 6.85
C GLN A 12 -27.04 6.43 6.97
N LEU A 13 -27.45 5.19 6.71
CA LEU A 13 -26.58 4.02 6.79
C LEU A 13 -26.11 3.61 5.40
N LYS A 14 -24.80 3.32 5.29
CA LYS A 14 -24.24 2.68 4.10
C LYS A 14 -24.82 1.27 3.95
N GLU A 15 -25.02 0.80 2.72
CA GLU A 15 -25.66 -0.51 2.40
C GLU A 15 -25.02 -1.70 3.12
N TYR A 16 -23.72 -1.61 3.44
CA TYR A 16 -22.92 -2.64 4.10
C TYR A 16 -22.57 -2.32 5.57
N ALA A 17 -23.12 -1.26 6.15
CA ALA A 17 -22.79 -0.84 7.51
C ALA A 17 -23.21 -1.90 8.55
N ILE A 18 -22.25 -2.39 9.33
CA ILE A 18 -22.48 -3.31 10.46
C ILE A 18 -22.70 -2.52 11.74
N VAL A 19 -22.10 -1.33 11.85
CA VAL A 19 -22.22 -0.42 12.99
C VAL A 19 -22.49 0.99 12.49
N CYS A 20 -23.37 1.73 13.16
CA CYS A 20 -23.67 3.11 12.84
C CYS A 20 -22.46 4.01 13.12
N SER A 21 -22.01 4.76 12.11
CA SER A 21 -20.86 5.67 12.22
C SER A 21 -21.10 6.90 13.12
N SER A 22 -22.35 7.21 13.43
CA SER A 22 -22.73 8.39 14.22
C SER A 22 -22.96 8.06 15.71
N CYS A 23 -23.62 6.96 16.03
CA CYS A 23 -23.94 6.59 17.42
C CYS A 23 -23.34 5.26 17.91
N GLY A 24 -22.66 4.50 17.07
CA GLY A 24 -21.99 3.25 17.46
C GLY A 24 -22.92 2.06 17.69
N THR A 25 -24.23 2.17 17.42
CA THR A 25 -25.14 1.03 17.56
C THR A 25 -24.98 0.02 16.41
N PRO A 26 -24.99 -1.29 16.70
CA PRO A 26 -24.93 -2.32 15.68
C PRO A 26 -26.21 -2.31 14.84
N VAL A 27 -26.05 -2.36 13.52
CA VAL A 27 -27.14 -2.37 12.55
C VAL A 27 -27.45 -3.82 12.20
N LYS A 28 -28.69 -4.26 12.44
CA LYS A 28 -29.13 -5.58 11.99
C LYS A 28 -29.21 -5.60 10.46
N ARG A 29 -28.27 -6.28 9.81
CA ARG A 29 -28.32 -6.55 8.37
C ARG A 29 -29.52 -7.46 8.11
N GLN A 30 -30.62 -6.91 7.60
CA GLN A 30 -31.67 -7.73 7.02
C GLN A 30 -31.11 -8.35 5.75
N GLU A 31 -30.72 -9.62 5.85
CA GLU A 31 -30.44 -10.45 4.70
C GLU A 31 -31.64 -10.37 3.77
N ARG A 32 -31.35 -9.99 2.52
CA ARG A 32 -32.35 -9.97 1.46
C ARG A 32 -32.76 -11.42 1.22
N THR A 33 -33.86 -11.81 1.85
CA THR A 33 -34.59 -13.05 1.58
C THR A 33 -35.13 -12.96 0.16
N GLU A 34 -34.30 -13.27 -0.83
CA GLU A 34 -34.80 -13.77 -2.10
C GLU A 34 -35.10 -15.26 -1.89
N ASN A 35 -36.38 -15.53 -1.65
CA ASN A 35 -36.97 -16.86 -1.52
C ASN A 35 -36.47 -17.81 -2.62
N THR A 36 -35.92 -18.96 -2.23
CA THR A 36 -36.31 -20.22 -2.88
C THR A 36 -36.38 -21.31 -1.81
N GLN A 37 -37.61 -21.70 -1.53
CA GLN A 37 -38.03 -22.79 -0.67
C GLN A 37 -37.52 -24.14 -1.20
N GLN A 38 -36.25 -24.51 -0.99
CA GLN A 38 -35.81 -25.87 -1.36
C GLN A 38 -34.46 -26.30 -0.77
N SER A 39 -34.37 -26.63 0.52
CA SER A 39 -33.48 -27.73 0.95
C SER A 39 -33.64 -28.15 2.41
N ASP A 40 -34.85 -28.11 2.98
CA ASP A 40 -35.16 -28.75 4.27
C ASP A 40 -35.36 -30.29 4.15
N ARG A 41 -34.51 -30.99 3.37
CA ARG A 41 -34.61 -32.48 3.20
C ARG A 41 -33.31 -33.27 3.34
N ASN A 42 -32.18 -32.65 3.66
CA ASN A 42 -30.91 -33.37 3.86
C ASN A 42 -30.38 -33.23 5.30
N ALA A 43 -31.28 -33.18 6.27
CA ALA A 43 -30.96 -33.06 7.71
C ALA A 43 -30.93 -34.40 8.47
N GLU A 44 -31.02 -35.55 7.79
CA GLU A 44 -31.12 -36.87 8.46
C GLU A 44 -30.13 -37.95 7.94
N GLN A 45 -29.10 -37.59 7.17
CA GLN A 45 -28.20 -38.62 6.59
C GLN A 45 -26.70 -38.32 6.62
N PHE A 46 -26.22 -37.45 7.50
CA PHE A 46 -24.77 -37.26 7.66
C PHE A 46 -24.38 -37.06 9.12
N GLU A 47 -24.80 -38.02 9.94
CA GLU A 47 -24.46 -38.11 11.36
C GLU A 47 -23.85 -39.50 11.63
N GLU A 48 -22.79 -39.86 10.90
CA GLU A 48 -21.88 -40.93 11.32
C GLU A 48 -20.54 -40.82 10.60
N THR A 49 -19.44 -40.95 11.34
CA THR A 49 -18.03 -40.81 10.91
C THR A 49 -17.39 -39.43 11.16
N TYR A 50 -17.38 -39.00 12.42
CA TYR A 50 -16.29 -38.19 12.96
C TYR A 50 -15.39 -39.07 13.82
N THR A 51 -14.21 -39.43 13.32
CA THR A 51 -13.07 -39.76 14.18
C THR A 51 -11.81 -39.12 13.61
N GLY A 52 -11.48 -37.94 14.14
CA GLY A 52 -10.11 -37.56 14.44
C GLY A 52 -9.29 -36.83 13.37
N GLU A 53 -9.56 -35.55 13.12
CA GLU A 53 -8.56 -34.57 12.61
C GLU A 53 -8.87 -33.13 13.11
N THR A 54 -9.44 -32.98 14.31
CA THR A 54 -9.75 -31.66 14.92
C THR A 54 -8.59 -31.13 15.76
N ALA A 55 -7.36 -31.12 15.22
CA ALA A 55 -6.19 -30.64 15.95
C ALA A 55 -5.25 -29.70 15.17
N TYR A 56 -5.52 -29.37 13.89
CA TYR A 56 -4.61 -28.54 13.07
C TYR A 56 -5.26 -27.34 12.41
N ALA A 57 -6.60 -27.23 12.45
CA ALA A 57 -7.33 -26.11 11.87
C ALA A 57 -7.60 -24.96 12.86
N GLU A 58 -7.15 -25.10 14.12
CA GLU A 58 -7.35 -24.10 15.18
C GLU A 58 -6.08 -23.29 15.47
N GLN A 59 -5.20 -23.14 14.46
CA GLN A 59 -3.97 -22.34 14.56
C GLN A 59 -3.84 -21.27 13.47
N VAL A 60 -4.95 -20.84 12.87
CA VAL A 60 -4.98 -19.50 12.29
C VAL A 60 -5.53 -18.60 13.38
N PHE A 61 -4.61 -18.15 14.23
CA PHE A 61 -4.81 -17.00 15.09
C PHE A 61 -5.28 -15.87 14.16
N GLU A 62 -6.58 -15.61 14.10
CA GLU A 62 -7.06 -14.27 13.79
C GLU A 62 -6.64 -13.44 15.00
N GLU A 63 -5.37 -13.04 14.98
CA GLU A 63 -4.89 -11.95 15.80
C GLU A 63 -5.89 -10.83 15.52
N ASP A 64 -6.60 -10.42 16.57
CA ASP A 64 -7.59 -9.35 16.56
C ASP A 64 -6.81 -8.05 16.30
N ILE A 65 -6.34 -7.88 15.04
CA ILE A 65 -5.79 -6.63 14.57
C ILE A 65 -6.96 -5.67 14.73
N PRO A 66 -6.86 -4.65 15.58
CA PRO A 66 -7.91 -3.66 15.69
C PRO A 66 -8.09 -3.14 14.26
N ARG A 67 -9.22 -3.50 13.64
CA ARG A 67 -9.65 -2.95 12.34
C ARG A 67 -10.04 -1.51 12.60
N THR A 68 -9.07 -0.69 12.99
CA THR A 68 -9.06 0.72 12.67
C THR A 68 -9.31 0.74 11.17
N ALA A 69 -10.52 1.16 10.78
CA ALA A 69 -10.88 1.17 9.37
C ALA A 69 -9.72 1.87 8.63
N PRO A 70 -9.01 1.17 7.72
CA PRO A 70 -7.81 1.72 7.12
C PRO A 70 -8.18 3.06 6.50
N LYS A 71 -7.46 4.11 6.90
CA LYS A 71 -7.70 5.45 6.38
C LYS A 71 -7.59 5.38 4.87
N GLU A 72 -8.71 5.56 4.17
CA GLU A 72 -8.75 5.52 2.71
C GLU A 72 -7.67 6.45 2.14
N LYS A 73 -6.77 5.86 1.37
CA LYS A 73 -5.67 6.51 0.67
C LYS A 73 -6.16 7.08 -0.64
N ASN A 74 -5.62 8.24 -0.99
CA ASN A 74 -5.90 8.85 -2.28
C ASN A 74 -4.95 8.24 -3.32
N THR A 75 -5.48 7.35 -4.16
CA THR A 75 -4.72 6.65 -5.20
C THR A 75 -4.12 7.60 -6.23
N PHE A 76 -4.81 8.69 -6.56
CA PHE A 76 -4.30 9.73 -7.46
C PHE A 76 -3.13 10.49 -6.85
N PHE A 77 -3.17 10.75 -5.54
CA PHE A 77 -2.05 11.35 -4.83
C PHE A 77 -0.80 10.46 -4.90
N ALA A 78 -0.93 9.14 -4.70
CA ALA A 78 0.20 8.20 -4.82
C ALA A 78 0.89 8.24 -6.20
N ILE A 79 0.12 8.43 -7.28
CA ILE A 79 0.64 8.61 -8.64
C ILE A 79 1.47 9.90 -8.73
N ILE A 80 0.91 11.03 -8.26
CA ILE A 80 1.61 12.34 -8.32
C ILE A 80 2.93 12.30 -7.55
N LEU A 81 2.94 11.67 -6.37
CA LEU A 81 4.18 11.52 -5.60
C LEU A 81 5.24 10.77 -6.41
N SER A 82 4.83 9.67 -7.06
CA SER A 82 5.72 8.82 -7.86
C SER A 82 6.18 9.47 -9.17
N PHE A 83 5.39 10.40 -9.71
CA PHE A 83 5.75 11.19 -10.89
C PHE A 83 6.93 12.12 -10.60
N PHE A 84 6.84 12.91 -9.51
CA PHE A 84 7.88 13.88 -9.16
C PHE A 84 9.11 13.22 -8.54
N ILE A 85 8.91 12.20 -7.72
CA ILE A 85 9.98 11.49 -7.02
C ILE A 85 9.73 9.99 -7.17
N PRO A 86 10.51 9.29 -8.01
CA PRO A 86 10.39 7.84 -8.19
C PRO A 86 10.41 7.10 -6.85
N GLY A 87 9.47 6.18 -6.66
CA GLY A 87 9.33 5.40 -5.42
C GLY A 87 8.62 6.11 -4.27
N LEU A 88 8.32 7.41 -4.34
CA LEU A 88 7.70 8.12 -3.23
C LEU A 88 6.25 7.67 -2.96
N GLY A 89 5.48 7.32 -4.00
CA GLY A 89 4.14 6.75 -3.81
C GLY A 89 4.17 5.39 -3.09
N GLN A 90 5.25 4.62 -3.24
CA GLN A 90 5.44 3.36 -2.51
C GLN A 90 5.69 3.61 -1.02
N VAL A 91 6.51 4.61 -0.69
CA VAL A 91 6.71 5.06 0.70
C VAL A 91 5.38 5.55 1.29
N TYR A 92 4.56 6.28 0.54
CA TYR A 92 3.20 6.70 0.95
C TYR A 92 2.25 5.51 1.24
N ASN A 93 2.40 4.43 0.47
CA ASN A 93 1.68 3.16 0.67
C ASN A 93 2.28 2.30 1.79
N GLY A 94 3.34 2.75 2.46
CA GLY A 94 3.98 2.03 3.57
C GLY A 94 5.06 1.03 3.13
N ASN A 95 5.40 0.99 1.84
CA ASN A 95 6.43 0.09 1.30
C ASN A 95 7.74 0.85 1.03
N PHE A 96 8.52 1.05 2.09
CA PHE A 96 9.79 1.77 2.01
C PHE A 96 10.80 1.14 1.05
N TRP A 97 10.96 -0.19 1.09
CA TRP A 97 11.97 -0.89 0.30
C TRP A 97 11.63 -0.90 -1.20
N LYS A 98 10.35 -1.03 -1.58
CA LYS A 98 9.93 -0.79 -2.98
C LYS A 98 10.25 0.64 -3.41
N GLY A 99 10.03 1.61 -2.53
CA GLY A 99 10.40 3.00 -2.78
C GLY A 99 11.88 3.15 -3.11
N ILE A 100 12.77 2.57 -2.30
CA ILE A 100 14.23 2.60 -2.55
C ILE A 100 14.60 1.93 -3.87
N ALA A 101 13.97 0.80 -4.21
CA ALA A 101 14.22 0.12 -5.47
C ALA A 101 13.90 1.01 -6.68
N PHE A 102 12.78 1.72 -6.68
CA PHE A 102 12.43 2.65 -7.76
C PHE A 102 13.27 3.93 -7.75
N MET A 103 13.63 4.44 -6.57
CA MET A 103 14.52 5.60 -6.41
C MET A 103 15.89 5.38 -7.08
N ILE A 104 16.40 4.15 -7.06
CA ILE A 104 17.68 3.80 -7.70
C ILE A 104 17.45 3.32 -9.14
N GLY A 105 16.45 2.46 -9.35
CA GLY A 105 16.21 1.79 -10.63
C GLY A 105 15.80 2.74 -11.74
N VAL A 106 14.99 3.77 -11.45
CA VAL A 106 14.57 4.74 -12.47
C VAL A 106 15.75 5.59 -12.96
N PRO A 107 16.53 6.28 -12.10
CA PRO A 107 17.68 7.07 -12.54
C PRO A 107 18.75 6.23 -13.25
N LEU A 108 19.06 5.03 -12.76
CA LEU A 108 20.01 4.14 -13.45
C LEU A 108 19.46 3.70 -14.81
N GLY A 109 18.19 3.30 -14.85
CA GLY A 109 17.52 2.90 -16.09
C GLY A 109 17.57 4.01 -17.14
N THR A 110 17.17 5.23 -16.78
CA THR A 110 17.18 6.37 -17.71
C THR A 110 18.60 6.83 -18.07
N LEU A 111 19.58 6.69 -17.18
CA LEU A 111 20.98 7.02 -17.43
C LEU A 111 21.61 6.12 -18.50
N PHE A 112 21.37 4.79 -18.43
CA PHE A 112 21.94 3.85 -19.40
C PHE A 112 21.11 3.75 -20.68
N LEU A 113 19.78 3.70 -20.58
CA LEU A 113 18.88 3.50 -21.70
C LEU A 113 17.57 4.28 -21.50
N ILE A 114 17.40 5.38 -22.24
CA ILE A 114 16.26 6.30 -22.07
C ILE A 114 14.90 5.59 -22.19
N ILE A 115 14.69 4.79 -23.25
CA ILE A 115 13.38 4.15 -23.50
C ILE A 115 13.00 3.14 -22.40
N PRO A 116 13.85 2.14 -22.06
CA PRO A 116 13.62 1.27 -20.92
C PRO A 116 13.46 2.01 -19.59
N GLY A 117 14.26 3.07 -19.34
CA GLY A 117 14.16 3.86 -18.13
C GLY A 117 12.80 4.54 -17.97
N LEU A 118 12.26 5.11 -19.06
CA LEU A 118 10.91 5.68 -19.06
C LEU A 118 9.82 4.62 -18.83
N ALA A 119 10.01 3.39 -19.35
CA ALA A 119 9.09 2.30 -19.09
C ALA A 119 9.05 1.91 -17.60
N ILE A 120 10.21 1.84 -16.93
CA ILE A 120 10.30 1.60 -15.48
C ILE A 120 9.66 2.75 -14.70
N TRP A 121 9.85 3.99 -15.14
CA TRP A 121 9.25 5.15 -14.48
C TRP A 121 7.70 5.12 -14.54
N LEU A 122 7.13 4.79 -15.70
CA LEU A 122 5.68 4.59 -15.84
C LEU A 122 5.20 3.41 -14.99
N TRP A 123 5.95 2.30 -14.98
CA TRP A 123 5.63 1.14 -14.14
C TRP A 123 5.60 1.50 -12.66
N ASN A 124 6.53 2.32 -12.18
CA ASN A 124 6.54 2.84 -10.80
C ASN A 124 5.25 3.57 -10.43
N MET A 125 4.71 4.41 -11.33
CA MET A 125 3.44 5.13 -11.11
C MET A 125 2.25 4.17 -11.07
N TYR A 126 2.22 3.19 -11.99
CA TYR A 126 1.20 2.15 -12.01
C TYR A 126 1.24 1.29 -10.73
N ASP A 127 2.42 0.84 -10.31
CA ASP A 127 2.59 0.03 -9.10
C ASP A 127 2.10 0.81 -7.87
N ALA A 128 2.44 2.11 -7.76
CA ALA A 128 2.00 2.95 -6.65
C ALA A 128 0.47 3.16 -6.63
N TYR A 129 -0.17 3.25 -7.80
CA TYR A 129 -1.63 3.27 -7.91
C TYR A 129 -2.21 1.94 -7.40
N THR A 130 -1.73 0.81 -7.92
CA THR A 130 -2.30 -0.50 -7.57
C THR A 130 -2.11 -0.84 -6.10
N ASP A 131 -0.96 -0.49 -5.52
CA ASP A 131 -0.71 -0.74 -4.10
C ASP A 131 -1.58 0.15 -3.20
N ALA A 132 -1.82 1.42 -3.57
CA ALA A 132 -2.75 2.28 -2.85
C ALA A 132 -4.19 1.75 -2.90
N ASP A 133 -4.62 1.24 -4.05
CA ASP A 133 -5.93 0.62 -4.24
C ASP A 133 -6.08 -0.68 -3.42
N LYS A 134 -5.06 -1.54 -3.42
CA LYS A 134 -5.03 -2.75 -2.60
C LYS A 134 -5.03 -2.45 -1.10
N VAL A 135 -4.32 -1.41 -0.66
CA VAL A 135 -4.37 -0.94 0.75
C VAL A 135 -5.78 -0.47 1.10
N ASN A 136 -6.45 0.27 0.21
CA ASN A 136 -7.84 0.70 0.42
C ASN A 136 -8.81 -0.48 0.52
N LYS A 137 -8.55 -1.56 -0.23
CA LYS A 137 -9.33 -2.81 -0.20
C LYS A 137 -8.99 -3.73 0.99
N GLY A 138 -7.93 -3.43 1.74
CA GLY A 138 -7.43 -4.28 2.83
C GLY A 138 -6.70 -5.54 2.36
N GLU A 139 -6.26 -5.58 1.10
CA GLU A 139 -5.55 -6.72 0.50
C GLU A 139 -4.04 -6.70 0.82
N LEU A 140 -3.48 -5.52 1.15
CA LEU A 140 -2.08 -5.36 1.51
C LEU A 140 -1.93 -4.86 2.95
N PRO A 141 -0.99 -5.44 3.74
CA PRO A 141 -0.69 -4.93 5.07
C PRO A 141 -0.07 -3.53 4.96
N TYR A 142 -0.65 -2.57 5.68
CA TYR A 142 -0.18 -1.19 5.69
C TYR A 142 0.61 -0.90 6.96
N LYS A 143 1.88 -0.52 6.80
CA LYS A 143 2.70 0.09 7.85
C LYS A 143 2.78 1.58 7.59
N GLU A 144 2.43 2.40 8.57
CA GLU A 144 2.59 3.84 8.43
C GLU A 144 4.07 4.22 8.26
N PRO A 145 4.43 4.99 7.21
CA PRO A 145 5.79 5.44 7.03
C PRO A 145 6.15 6.38 8.17
N THR A 146 7.27 6.10 8.82
CA THR A 146 7.77 6.99 9.87
C THR A 146 8.25 8.30 9.26
N PHE A 147 8.21 9.37 10.05
CA PHE A 147 8.76 10.66 9.64
C PHE A 147 10.23 10.56 9.18
N TRP A 148 11.02 9.73 9.88
CA TRP A 148 12.42 9.49 9.55
C TRP A 148 12.60 8.75 8.23
N GLU A 149 11.77 7.75 7.92
CA GLU A 149 11.82 7.04 6.63
C GLU A 149 11.59 8.03 5.47
N ILE A 150 10.62 8.94 5.60
CA ILE A 150 10.35 9.97 4.57
C ILE A 150 11.54 10.95 4.46
N ILE A 151 12.06 11.45 5.58
CA ILE A 151 13.21 12.36 5.58
C ILE A 151 14.43 11.70 4.91
N ILE A 152 14.77 10.48 5.34
CA ILE A 152 15.92 9.76 4.79
C ILE A 152 15.72 9.54 3.30
N PHE A 153 14.53 9.13 2.86
CA PHE A 153 14.21 8.92 1.46
C PHE A 153 14.42 10.18 0.59
N LEU A 154 14.10 11.36 1.11
CA LEU A 154 14.25 12.63 0.41
C LEU A 154 15.68 13.19 0.46
N LEU A 155 16.37 13.05 1.61
CA LEU A 155 17.72 13.60 1.80
C LEU A 155 18.81 12.72 1.21
N LEU A 156 18.65 11.39 1.26
CA LEU A 156 19.64 10.44 0.77
C LEU A 156 20.09 10.70 -0.68
N PRO A 157 19.21 10.89 -1.68
CA PRO A 157 19.65 11.18 -3.06
C PRO A 157 20.39 12.53 -3.16
N ILE A 158 20.00 13.53 -2.38
CA ILE A 158 20.67 14.84 -2.35
C ILE A 158 22.09 14.70 -1.78
N ILE A 159 22.24 13.99 -0.66
CA ILE A 159 23.53 13.74 -0.02
C ILE A 159 24.46 12.97 -0.96
N ILE A 160 23.95 11.93 -1.63
CA ILE A 160 24.73 11.15 -2.60
C ILE A 160 25.17 12.04 -3.76
N TRP A 161 24.28 12.87 -4.29
CA TRP A 161 24.61 13.79 -5.38
C TRP A 161 25.68 14.81 -4.98
N LEU A 162 25.57 15.39 -3.77
CA LEU A 162 26.58 16.31 -3.23
C LEU A 162 27.94 15.62 -3.02
N LEU A 163 27.95 14.38 -2.53
CA LEU A 163 29.17 13.59 -2.38
C LEU A 163 29.84 13.34 -3.75
N ILE A 164 29.07 12.91 -4.75
CA ILE A 164 29.58 12.68 -6.11
C ILE A 164 30.13 13.98 -6.71
N ALA A 165 29.39 15.09 -6.59
CA ALA A 165 29.83 16.39 -7.07
C ALA A 165 31.14 16.82 -6.40
N PHE A 166 31.26 16.65 -5.08
CA PHE A 166 32.49 16.93 -4.33
C PHE A 166 33.67 16.09 -4.84
N LEU A 167 33.47 14.79 -5.06
CA LEU A 167 34.52 13.90 -5.59
C LEU A 167 34.97 14.30 -7.02
N ILE A 168 34.03 14.69 -7.88
CA ILE A 168 34.33 15.17 -9.24
C ILE A 168 35.15 16.47 -9.19
N ILE A 169 34.76 17.42 -8.33
CA ILE A 169 35.48 18.68 -8.14
C ILE A 169 36.90 18.41 -7.61
N MET A 170 37.03 17.57 -6.59
CA MET A 170 38.33 17.19 -6.04
C MET A 170 39.23 16.53 -7.10
N PHE A 171 38.68 15.62 -7.89
CA PHE A 171 39.40 14.98 -8.99
C PHE A 171 39.88 16.01 -10.02
N PHE A 172 39.04 16.97 -10.39
CA PHE A 172 39.42 18.06 -11.31
C PHE A 172 40.57 18.93 -10.78
N PHE A 173 40.56 19.26 -9.49
CA PHE A 173 41.67 19.99 -8.85
C PHE A 173 42.98 19.19 -8.86
N ILE A 174 42.93 17.88 -8.68
CA ILE A 174 44.11 17.02 -8.76
C ILE A 174 44.69 17.03 -10.17
N ILE A 175 43.85 16.86 -11.19
CA ILE A 175 44.29 16.86 -12.60
C ILE A 175 44.91 18.20 -13.00
N THR A 176 44.27 19.31 -12.64
CA THR A 176 44.77 20.66 -12.95
C THR A 176 46.07 20.97 -12.20
N GLY A 177 46.19 20.56 -10.93
CA GLY A 177 47.42 20.70 -10.14
C GLY A 177 48.60 19.90 -10.71
N VAL A 178 48.36 18.64 -11.13
CA VAL A 178 49.38 17.81 -11.79
C VAL A 178 49.82 18.43 -13.12
N ALA A 179 48.88 18.93 -13.92
CA ALA A 179 49.21 19.56 -15.19
C ALA A 179 50.07 20.82 -15.01
N LEU A 180 49.78 21.67 -14.01
CA LEU A 180 50.57 22.88 -13.73
C LEU A 180 52.00 22.59 -13.25
N PHE A 181 52.24 21.46 -12.61
CA PHE A 181 53.58 21.07 -12.12
C PHE A 181 54.45 20.41 -13.20
N ALA A 182 53.84 20.01 -14.33
CA ALA A 182 54.51 19.31 -15.42
C ALA A 182 55.06 20.24 -16.53
N PHE A 183 54.79 21.55 -16.46
CA PHE A 183 55.29 22.59 -17.38
C PHE A 183 56.17 23.59 -16.64
#